data_AF-A0A7J7NFS2-F1
#
_entry.id   AF-A0A7J7NFS2-F1
#
_cell.length_a   1.000
_cell.length_b   1.000
_cell.length_c   1.000
_cell.angle_alpha   90.00
_cell.angle_beta   90.00
_cell.angle_gamma   90.00
#
_symmetry.space_group_name_H-M   'P 1'
#
loop_
_entity.id
_entity.type
_entity.pdbx_description
1 polymer ?
#
loop_
_entity_poly.entity_id
_entity_poly.type
_entity_poly.pdbx_seq_one_letter_code
_entity_poly.pdbx_strand_id
1 'polypeptide(L)'
;MGLPKNKALEVDGLYSVWDLMEGENDSPNNGVLGNVSLCSGDSVVDLTNEVHQLPCCIKQTGPSSVSHYFKPKETGVNVDGLSVKEACFRGRKLQGATISLPEGYKGFVLEKKINKGKRKATGNSEENNCWQTRAKFQNLTYWNHDTLPSNGDAFLRCFHWFSVADVLHKPVSADDLASVSTIPMQ
;
A
#
# COMPACT_ATOMS: atom_id res chain seq x y z
N MET A 1 22.63 24.91 -7.25
CA MET A 1 22.22 23.71 -8.01
C MET A 1 21.12 23.03 -7.23
N GLY A 2 19.88 23.11 -7.71
CA GLY A 2 18.70 22.61 -7.01
C GLY A 2 18.53 21.10 -7.20
N LEU A 3 18.24 20.39 -6.10
CA LEU A 3 17.81 18.99 -6.14
C LEU A 3 16.47 18.89 -6.88
N PRO A 4 16.28 17.91 -7.79
CA PRO A 4 14.97 17.64 -8.36
C PRO A 4 14.09 16.98 -7.28
N LYS A 5 13.03 17.71 -6.91
CA LYS A 5 11.91 17.19 -6.11
C LYS A 5 10.97 16.41 -7.03
N ASN A 6 10.29 15.43 -6.44
CA ASN A 6 9.22 14.58 -6.99
C ASN A 6 9.72 13.22 -7.52
N LYS A 7 9.73 12.23 -6.61
CA LYS A 7 9.76 10.80 -6.93
C LYS A 7 8.33 10.30 -6.76
N ALA A 8 7.69 9.91 -7.85
CA ALA A 8 6.51 9.05 -7.74
C ALA A 8 6.98 7.67 -7.30
N LEU A 9 6.33 7.16 -6.27
CA LEU A 9 6.57 5.83 -5.72
C LEU A 9 5.30 5.02 -5.97
N GLU A 10 5.45 4.00 -6.81
CA GLU A 10 4.44 2.96 -6.96
C GLU A 10 4.49 2.06 -5.73
N VAL A 11 3.32 1.81 -5.14
CA VAL A 11 3.14 0.85 -4.06
C VAL A 11 3.00 -0.52 -4.73
N ASP A 12 4.10 -1.08 -5.21
CA ASP A 12 4.19 -2.50 -5.61
C ASP A 12 4.09 -3.37 -4.35
N GLY A 13 2.89 -3.44 -3.77
CA GLY A 13 2.66 -4.08 -2.48
C GLY A 13 1.59 -5.19 -2.50
N LEU A 14 0.82 -5.32 -3.58
CA LEU A 14 -0.23 -6.35 -3.64
C LEU A 14 0.12 -7.58 -4.49
N TYR A 15 1.21 -7.57 -5.26
CA TYR A 15 1.68 -8.80 -5.93
C TYR A 15 2.79 -9.51 -5.15
N SER A 16 3.64 -8.76 -4.45
CA SER A 16 4.80 -9.29 -3.72
C SER A 16 4.45 -10.03 -2.43
N VAL A 17 3.27 -9.81 -1.83
CA VAL A 17 2.83 -10.56 -0.64
C VAL A 17 2.23 -11.91 -1.02
N TRP A 18 1.53 -12.02 -2.15
CA TRP A 18 0.96 -13.28 -2.62
C TRP A 18 1.99 -14.18 -3.32
N ASP A 19 2.95 -13.61 -4.06
CA ASP A 19 4.09 -14.37 -4.62
C ASP A 19 5.03 -14.95 -3.53
N LEU A 20 4.93 -14.48 -2.29
CA LEU A 20 5.66 -15.06 -1.15
C LEU A 20 4.95 -16.30 -0.55
N MET A 21 3.73 -16.61 -0.97
CA MET A 21 2.91 -17.67 -0.40
C MET A 21 2.83 -18.95 -1.26
N GLU A 22 3.30 -18.94 -2.51
CA GLU A 22 3.38 -20.16 -3.34
C GLU A 22 4.81 -20.70 -3.40
N GLY A 23 5.23 -21.33 -2.31
CA GLY A 23 6.41 -22.19 -2.27
C GLY A 23 6.04 -23.61 -2.68
N GLU A 24 6.53 -24.07 -3.83
CA GLU A 24 6.53 -25.47 -4.20
C GLU A 24 7.47 -26.25 -3.27
N ASN A 25 6.98 -27.38 -2.73
CA ASN A 25 7.61 -28.19 -1.70
C ASN A 25 9.03 -28.65 -2.08
N ASP A 26 10.05 -28.21 -1.34
CA ASP A 26 11.09 -29.12 -0.88
C ASP A 26 11.85 -28.58 0.36
N SER A 27 12.01 -29.45 1.37
CA SER A 27 12.82 -29.31 2.60
C SER A 27 12.40 -28.28 3.68
N PRO A 28 12.71 -28.50 4.97
CA PRO A 28 12.32 -27.61 6.06
C PRO A 28 13.22 -26.37 6.04
N ASN A 29 12.87 -25.41 5.19
CA ASN A 29 13.52 -24.10 5.18
C ASN A 29 13.20 -23.39 6.50
N ASN A 30 14.23 -23.16 7.31
CA ASN A 30 14.20 -22.13 8.35
C ASN A 30 13.64 -20.85 7.72
N GLY A 31 12.56 -20.32 8.28
CA GLY A 31 11.92 -19.12 7.76
C GLY A 31 12.91 -17.97 7.60
N VAL A 32 12.79 -17.21 6.52
CA VAL A 32 13.65 -16.05 6.27
C VAL A 32 13.20 -14.89 7.16
N LEU A 33 14.06 -14.44 8.07
CA LEU A 33 13.76 -13.30 8.94
C LEU A 33 14.03 -11.98 8.21
N GLY A 34 13.08 -11.05 8.23
CA GLY A 34 13.22 -9.69 7.70
C GLY A 34 12.95 -8.64 8.78
N ASN A 35 13.62 -7.48 8.70
CA ASN A 35 13.41 -6.37 9.62
C ASN A 35 13.00 -5.11 8.85
N VAL A 36 11.92 -4.47 9.28
CA VAL A 36 11.46 -3.18 8.73
C VAL A 36 11.73 -2.09 9.75
N SER A 37 12.58 -1.13 9.38
CA SER A 37 12.79 0.08 10.17
C SER A 37 11.77 1.15 9.77
N LEU A 38 10.78 1.35 10.64
CA LEU A 38 9.83 2.45 10.56
C LEU A 38 10.47 3.69 11.21
N CYS A 39 11.02 4.59 10.39
CA CYS A 39 11.62 5.82 10.89
C CYS A 39 10.51 6.79 11.30
N SER A 40 10.38 7.07 12.59
CA SER A 40 9.38 8.01 13.15
C SER A 40 9.84 9.48 13.17
N GLY A 41 10.98 9.81 12.56
CA GLY A 41 11.57 11.16 12.60
C GLY A 41 11.14 12.07 11.44
N ASP A 42 11.38 13.38 11.60
CA ASP A 42 11.07 14.49 10.66
C ASP A 42 11.69 14.37 9.24
N SER A 43 12.48 13.33 8.96
CA SER A 43 13.15 13.13 7.67
C SER A 43 12.37 12.28 6.66
N VAL A 44 11.19 11.75 7.03
CA VAL A 44 10.35 10.94 6.13
C VAL A 44 9.46 11.84 5.27
N VAL A 45 9.56 11.71 3.95
CA VAL A 45 8.77 12.47 2.98
C VAL A 45 7.28 12.13 3.14
N ASP A 46 6.43 13.15 3.17
CA ASP A 46 4.98 12.98 3.13
C ASP A 46 4.48 13.09 1.68
N LEU A 47 3.85 12.03 1.19
CA LEU A 47 3.29 11.92 -0.17
C LEU A 47 1.75 11.96 -0.14
N THR A 48 1.14 12.45 0.94
CA THR A 48 -0.30 12.64 1.00
C THR A 48 -0.76 13.52 -0.16
N ASN A 49 -1.76 13.05 -0.91
CA ASN A 49 -2.29 13.57 -2.18
C ASN A 49 -1.41 13.35 -3.42
N GLU A 50 -0.25 12.70 -3.32
CA GLU A 50 0.68 12.47 -4.43
C GLU A 50 0.75 11.00 -4.88
N VAL A 51 0.08 10.08 -4.17
CA VAL A 51 0.04 8.66 -4.51
C VAL A 51 -1.12 8.36 -5.48
N HIS A 52 -0.81 7.68 -6.58
CA HIS A 52 -1.76 7.32 -7.62
C HIS A 52 -1.71 5.82 -7.92
N GLN A 53 -2.87 5.15 -7.89
CA GLN A 53 -3.03 3.78 -8.38
C GLN A 53 -3.67 3.84 -9.78
N LEU A 54 -2.94 3.40 -10.80
CA LEU A 54 -3.40 3.45 -12.19
C LEU A 54 -4.01 2.11 -12.61
N PRO A 55 -5.00 2.09 -13.53
CA PRO A 55 -5.61 0.88 -14.04
C PRO A 55 -4.76 0.23 -15.15
N CYS A 56 -3.44 0.23 -14.97
CA CYS A 56 -2.49 -0.35 -15.92
C CYS A 56 -1.14 -0.62 -15.27
N CYS A 57 -0.37 -1.54 -15.85
CA CYS A 57 0.99 -1.84 -15.42
C CYS A 57 2.01 -1.02 -16.22
N ILE A 58 2.91 -0.32 -15.53
CA ILE A 58 4.04 0.37 -16.15
C ILE A 58 5.27 -0.52 -15.99
N LYS A 59 5.83 -1.02 -17.09
CA LYS A 59 6.95 -1.98 -17.05
C LYS A 59 8.27 -1.42 -16.51
N GLN A 60 8.38 -0.09 -16.35
CA GLN A 60 9.60 0.58 -15.93
C GLN A 60 9.43 1.19 -14.55
N THR A 61 10.26 0.76 -13.62
CA THR A 61 10.39 1.38 -12.30
C THR A 61 11.52 2.40 -12.31
N GLY A 62 11.22 3.66 -11.98
CA GLY A 62 12.23 4.71 -11.93
C GLY A 62 11.66 6.11 -11.70
N PRO A 63 12.51 7.14 -11.58
CA PRO A 63 12.07 8.52 -11.45
C PRO A 63 11.22 8.95 -12.65
N SER A 64 10.15 9.69 -12.39
CA SER A 64 9.25 10.21 -13.42
C SER A 64 8.72 11.59 -13.01
N SER A 65 8.57 12.50 -13.98
CA SER A 65 8.07 13.86 -13.77
C SER A 65 6.54 13.90 -13.67
N VAL A 66 5.98 13.17 -12.71
CA VAL A 66 4.51 13.00 -12.57
C VAL A 66 3.78 14.33 -12.44
N SER A 67 4.23 15.23 -11.56
CA SER A 67 3.58 16.55 -11.38
C SER A 67 3.62 17.45 -12.62
N HIS A 68 4.54 17.19 -13.56
CA HIS A 68 4.62 17.95 -14.80
C HIS A 68 3.58 17.45 -15.83
N TYR A 69 3.40 16.14 -15.95
CA TYR A 69 2.60 15.52 -17.01
C TYR A 69 1.23 15.02 -16.56
N PHE A 70 1.10 14.56 -15.33
CA PHE A 70 -0.13 14.01 -14.78
C PHE A 70 -0.76 15.03 -13.83
N LYS A 71 -1.80 15.71 -14.32
CA LYS A 71 -2.49 16.79 -13.61
C LYS A 71 -3.98 16.47 -13.46
N PRO A 72 -4.36 15.72 -12.42
CA PRO A 72 -5.75 15.47 -12.06
C PRO A 72 -6.53 16.78 -11.91
N LYS A 73 -7.75 16.82 -12.45
CA LYS A 73 -8.68 17.94 -12.30
C LYS A 73 -9.94 17.45 -11.60
N GLU A 74 -10.44 18.25 -10.66
CA GLU A 74 -11.79 18.01 -10.12
C GLU A 74 -12.82 18.25 -11.22
N THR A 75 -13.79 17.35 -11.33
CA THR A 75 -14.88 17.48 -12.32
C THR A 75 -16.11 18.19 -11.74
N GLY A 76 -16.20 18.31 -10.42
CA GLY A 76 -17.40 18.76 -9.71
C GLY A 76 -18.51 17.70 -9.61
N VAL A 77 -18.31 16.51 -10.19
CA VAL A 77 -19.23 15.39 -10.10
C VAL A 77 -18.96 14.61 -8.81
N ASN A 78 -20.02 14.19 -8.12
CA ASN A 78 -19.96 13.30 -6.98
C ASN A 78 -20.77 12.04 -7.26
N VAL A 79 -20.18 10.86 -7.03
CA VAL A 79 -20.82 9.55 -7.20
C VAL A 79 -20.58 8.75 -5.94
N ASP A 80 -21.63 8.22 -5.31
CA ASP A 80 -21.51 7.42 -4.08
C ASP A 80 -20.75 8.12 -2.93
N GLY A 81 -20.76 9.46 -2.87
CA GLY A 81 -19.98 10.24 -1.90
C GLY A 81 -18.53 10.50 -2.32
N LEU A 82 -18.09 9.98 -3.48
CA LEU A 82 -16.75 10.15 -4.02
C LEU A 82 -16.68 11.37 -4.94
N SER A 83 -15.77 12.31 -4.66
CA SER A 83 -15.47 13.43 -5.56
C SER A 83 -14.69 12.92 -6.77
N VAL A 84 -15.26 13.06 -7.96
CA VAL A 84 -14.70 12.54 -9.20
C VAL A 84 -13.62 13.48 -9.73
N LYS A 85 -12.43 12.92 -9.94
CA LYS A 85 -11.31 13.53 -10.63
C LYS A 85 -11.16 12.96 -12.04
N GLU A 86 -10.69 13.79 -12.95
CA GLU A 86 -10.35 13.41 -14.32
C GLU A 86 -8.86 13.64 -14.58
N ALA A 87 -8.22 12.69 -15.26
CA ALA A 87 -6.87 12.83 -15.78
C ALA A 87 -6.75 12.09 -17.11
N CYS A 88 -5.62 12.27 -17.80
CA CYS A 88 -5.29 11.53 -19.00
C CYS A 88 -3.91 10.90 -18.85
N PHE A 89 -3.79 9.63 -19.21
CA PHE A 89 -2.52 8.93 -19.23
C PHE A 89 -2.36 8.23 -20.59
N ARG A 90 -1.28 8.55 -21.31
CA ARG A 90 -1.00 7.99 -22.66
C ARG A 90 -2.17 8.15 -23.65
N GLY A 91 -2.90 9.27 -23.57
CA GLY A 91 -4.05 9.56 -24.43
C GLY A 91 -5.35 8.87 -24.01
N ARG A 92 -5.38 8.15 -22.89
CA ARG A 92 -6.58 7.50 -22.35
C ARG A 92 -7.13 8.29 -21.19
N LYS A 93 -8.45 8.51 -21.20
CA LYS A 93 -9.15 9.21 -20.12
C LYS A 93 -9.25 8.29 -18.91
N LEU A 94 -8.96 8.86 -17.75
CA LEU A 94 -9.08 8.23 -16.45
C LEU A 94 -10.10 9.01 -15.62
N GLN A 95 -10.89 8.27 -14.85
CA GLN A 95 -11.78 8.81 -13.84
C GLN A 95 -11.40 8.18 -12.52
N GLY A 96 -11.24 8.99 -11.48
CA GLY A 96 -10.71 8.52 -10.21
C GLY A 96 -11.29 9.26 -9.03
N ALA A 97 -11.01 8.76 -7.83
CA ALA A 97 -11.38 9.40 -6.58
C ALA A 97 -10.22 9.28 -5.59
N THR A 98 -10.05 10.31 -4.77
CA THR A 98 -9.10 10.27 -3.65
C THR A 98 -9.79 9.64 -2.45
N ILE A 99 -9.16 8.61 -1.89
CA ILE A 99 -9.65 7.89 -0.72
C ILE A 99 -8.65 8.04 0.42
N SER A 100 -9.17 8.33 1.60
CA SER A 100 -8.37 8.39 2.83
C SER A 100 -8.17 6.98 3.38
N LEU A 101 -7.00 6.73 3.96
CA LEU A 101 -6.78 5.51 4.75
C LEU A 101 -7.70 5.53 5.98
N PRO A 102 -8.22 4.36 6.44
CA PRO A 102 -9.05 4.30 7.63
C PRO A 102 -8.34 4.81 8.88
N GLU A 103 -9.12 5.24 9.86
CA GLU A 103 -8.57 5.72 11.14
C GLU A 103 -7.66 4.66 11.79
N GLY A 104 -6.55 5.11 12.37
CA GLY A 104 -5.53 4.22 12.96
C GLY A 104 -4.52 3.65 11.95
N TYR A 105 -4.78 3.74 10.64
CA TYR A 105 -3.87 3.25 9.60
C TYR A 105 -3.01 4.35 8.99
N LYS A 106 -1.80 3.99 8.54
CA LYS A 106 -0.86 4.87 7.83
C LYS A 106 -0.23 4.12 6.66
N GLY A 107 -0.08 4.81 5.54
CA GLY A 107 0.60 4.28 4.37
C GLY A 107 2.09 4.55 4.47
N PHE A 108 2.90 3.55 4.08
CA PHE A 108 4.35 3.68 4.04
C PHE A 108 4.87 3.19 2.70
N VAL A 109 5.87 3.88 2.17
CA VAL A 109 6.67 3.38 1.06
C VAL A 109 8.00 2.88 1.60
N LEU A 110 8.27 1.60 1.37
CA LEU A 110 9.46 0.92 1.85
C LEU A 110 10.49 0.78 0.73
N GLU A 111 11.77 0.80 1.11
CA GLU A 111 12.87 0.45 0.22
C GLU A 111 13.78 -0.58 0.89
N LYS A 112 14.16 -1.61 0.14
CA LYS A 112 15.15 -2.60 0.58
C LYS A 112 16.52 -1.95 0.69
N LYS A 113 17.17 -2.03 1.86
CA LYS A 113 18.56 -1.59 2.03
C LYS A 113 19.48 -2.55 1.30
N ILE A 114 20.16 -2.05 0.27
CA ILE A 114 21.23 -2.81 -0.39
C ILE A 114 22.55 -2.47 0.31
N ASN A 115 23.07 -3.40 1.10
CA ASN A 115 24.38 -3.25 1.73
C ASN A 115 25.49 -3.33 0.66
N LYS A 116 25.83 -2.17 0.07
CA LYS A 116 26.98 -2.05 -0.83
C LYS A 116 28.28 -1.95 -0.02
N GLY A 117 28.76 -3.06 0.56
CA GLY A 117 30.12 -3.10 1.10
C GLY A 117 30.43 -4.20 2.12
N LYS A 118 31.55 -4.89 1.85
CA LYS A 118 32.29 -5.89 2.66
C LYS A 118 31.75 -7.33 2.60
N ARG A 119 32.18 -8.04 1.55
CA ARG A 119 32.51 -9.47 1.64
C ARG A 119 33.58 -9.63 2.73
N LYS A 120 33.18 -9.87 3.98
CA LYS A 120 34.04 -10.55 4.95
C LYS A 120 33.75 -12.04 4.81
N ALA A 121 34.77 -12.78 4.42
CA ALA A 121 34.76 -14.23 4.36
C ALA A 121 34.61 -14.79 5.78
N THR A 122 33.40 -15.21 6.13
CA THR A 122 33.07 -16.25 7.11
C THR A 122 31.59 -16.59 6.90
N GLY A 123 31.27 -17.88 6.83
CA GLY A 123 30.00 -18.43 6.35
C GLY A 123 28.73 -17.90 7.04
N ASN A 124 27.61 -18.09 6.34
CA ASN A 124 26.26 -17.56 6.57
C ASN A 124 26.06 -16.09 6.15
N SER A 125 26.15 -15.83 4.84
CA SER A 125 25.63 -14.58 4.27
C SER A 125 24.11 -14.66 4.17
N GLU A 126 23.44 -14.55 5.31
CA GLU A 126 22.03 -14.15 5.33
C GLU A 126 21.98 -12.76 4.69
N GLU A 127 21.38 -12.70 3.50
CA GLU A 127 20.99 -11.45 2.89
C GLU A 127 20.12 -10.72 3.92
N ASN A 128 20.70 -9.74 4.63
CA ASN A 128 19.96 -8.98 5.63
C ASN A 128 18.77 -8.31 4.94
N ASN A 129 17.58 -8.93 5.06
CA ASN A 129 16.32 -8.46 4.49
C ASN A 129 15.81 -7.26 5.27
N CYS A 130 16.58 -6.17 5.21
CA CYS A 130 16.33 -4.94 5.92
C CYS A 130 15.63 -3.95 4.98
N TRP A 131 14.49 -3.44 5.43
CA TRP A 131 13.73 -2.41 4.74
C TRP A 131 13.75 -1.11 5.55
N GLN A 132 13.72 0.01 4.85
CA GLN A 132 13.59 1.34 5.46
C GLN A 132 12.41 2.09 4.89
N THR A 133 11.77 2.90 5.73
CA THR A 133 10.74 3.83 5.28
C THR A 133 11.36 4.96 4.47
N ARG A 134 10.88 5.16 3.25
CA ARG A 134 11.23 6.32 2.40
C ARG A 134 10.21 7.43 2.46
N ALA A 135 8.94 7.07 2.55
CA ALA A 135 7.84 8.03 2.57
C ALA A 135 6.65 7.49 3.34
N LYS A 136 5.74 8.40 3.70
CA LYS A 136 4.43 8.11 4.31
C LYS A 136 3.33 8.79 3.50
N PHE A 137 2.10 8.29 3.60
CA PHE A 137 0.93 8.94 3.02
C PHE A 137 -0.33 8.58 3.82
N GLN A 138 -1.32 9.47 3.83
CA GLN A 138 -2.60 9.27 4.52
C GLN A 138 -3.79 9.06 3.58
N ASN A 139 -3.59 9.26 2.29
CA ASN A 139 -4.59 9.03 1.25
C ASN A 139 -3.92 8.67 -0.07
N LEU A 140 -4.72 8.17 -1.01
CA LEU A 140 -4.25 7.92 -2.39
C LEU A 140 -5.41 8.14 -3.37
N THR A 141 -5.08 8.40 -4.63
CA THR A 141 -6.08 8.50 -5.69
C THR A 141 -6.04 7.26 -6.56
N TYR A 142 -7.13 6.51 -6.60
CA TYR A 142 -7.28 5.38 -7.51
C TYR A 142 -7.96 5.84 -8.80
N TRP A 143 -7.66 5.16 -9.90
CA TRP A 143 -8.11 5.54 -11.22
C TRP A 143 -8.69 4.35 -11.96
N ASN A 144 -9.84 4.57 -12.59
CA ASN A 144 -10.49 3.65 -13.51
C ASN A 144 -10.35 4.15 -14.95
N HIS A 145 -10.46 3.24 -15.91
CA HIS A 145 -10.43 3.56 -17.34
C HIS A 145 -11.85 3.88 -17.84
N ASP A 146 -12.11 5.13 -18.23
CA ASP A 146 -13.39 5.60 -18.77
C ASP A 146 -14.67 5.29 -17.96
N THR A 147 -14.56 4.77 -16.73
CA THR A 147 -15.69 4.49 -15.84
C THR A 147 -15.59 5.32 -14.58
N LEU A 148 -16.72 5.87 -14.15
CA LEU A 148 -16.78 6.64 -12.91
C LEU A 148 -16.34 5.78 -11.71
N PRO A 149 -15.63 6.36 -10.72
CA PRO A 149 -15.36 5.68 -9.46
C PRO A 149 -16.68 5.33 -8.75
N SER A 150 -16.73 4.16 -8.11
CA SER A 150 -17.92 3.67 -7.42
C SER A 150 -17.58 2.86 -6.17
N ASN A 151 -18.53 2.71 -5.25
CA ASN A 151 -18.37 1.82 -4.10
C ASN A 151 -18.28 0.33 -4.47
N GLY A 152 -18.63 -0.03 -5.72
CA GLY A 152 -18.48 -1.38 -6.26
C GLY A 152 -17.08 -1.73 -6.73
N ASP A 153 -16.18 -0.74 -6.85
CA ASP A 153 -14.85 -0.95 -7.41
C ASP A 153 -14.01 -1.87 -6.54
N ALA A 154 -13.36 -2.86 -7.15
CA ALA A 154 -12.60 -3.88 -6.42
C ALA A 154 -11.52 -3.26 -5.51
N PHE A 155 -10.88 -2.20 -5.97
CA PHE A 155 -9.87 -1.48 -5.20
C PHE A 155 -10.49 -0.82 -3.95
N LEU A 156 -11.64 -0.15 -4.08
CA LEU A 156 -12.29 0.48 -2.94
C LEU A 156 -12.82 -0.58 -1.96
N ARG A 157 -13.38 -1.67 -2.47
CA ARG A 157 -13.87 -2.79 -1.66
C ARG A 157 -12.76 -3.46 -0.83
N CYS A 158 -11.50 -3.38 -1.23
CA CYS A 158 -10.40 -3.95 -0.45
C CYS A 158 -10.24 -3.23 0.91
N PHE A 159 -10.65 -1.96 1.02
CA PHE A 159 -10.60 -1.21 2.27
C PHE A 159 -11.62 -1.73 3.32
N HIS A 160 -12.67 -2.44 2.91
CA HIS A 160 -13.58 -3.07 3.86
C HIS A 160 -12.90 -4.17 4.69
N TRP A 161 -11.79 -4.73 4.19
CA TRP A 161 -11.03 -5.74 4.92
C TRP A 161 -10.47 -5.21 6.24
N PHE A 162 -10.14 -3.93 6.35
CA PHE A 162 -9.61 -3.34 7.59
C PHE A 162 -10.58 -3.54 8.76
N SER A 163 -11.86 -3.20 8.56
CA SER A 163 -12.89 -3.36 9.59
C SER A 163 -13.18 -4.83 9.91
N VAL A 164 -13.18 -5.71 8.89
CA VAL A 164 -13.40 -7.14 9.09
C VAL A 164 -12.26 -7.77 9.87
N ALA A 165 -11.01 -7.43 9.53
CA ALA A 165 -9.83 -7.95 10.19
C ALA A 165 -9.74 -7.50 11.66
N ASP A 166 -10.12 -6.26 11.96
CA ASP A 166 -10.15 -5.72 13.33
C ASP A 166 -11.09 -6.54 14.24
N VAL A 167 -12.32 -6.80 13.77
CA VAL A 167 -13.29 -7.60 14.52
C VAL A 167 -12.84 -9.06 14.64
N LEU A 168 -12.34 -9.65 13.56
CA LEU A 168 -11.96 -11.07 13.52
C LEU A 168 -10.78 -11.39 14.45
N HIS A 169 -9.80 -10.50 14.54
CA HIS A 169 -8.59 -10.72 15.34
C HIS A 169 -8.67 -10.10 16.73
N LYS A 170 -9.83 -9.55 17.12
CA LYS A 170 -10.04 -9.04 18.46
C LYS A 170 -9.85 -10.18 19.47
N PRO A 171 -8.96 -10.03 20.48
CA PRO A 171 -8.76 -11.06 21.49
C PRO A 171 -10.07 -11.38 22.21
N VAL A 172 -10.33 -12.67 22.44
CA VAL A 172 -11.51 -13.12 23.19
C VAL A 172 -11.25 -12.89 24.68
N SER A 173 -12.14 -12.14 25.34
CA SER A 173 -12.05 -11.91 26.78
C SER A 173 -12.69 -13.07 27.57
N ALA A 174 -12.34 -13.18 28.86
CA ALA A 174 -12.96 -14.17 29.75
C ALA A 174 -14.47 -13.92 29.91
N ASP A 175 -14.90 -12.66 29.87
CA ASP A 175 -16.32 -12.26 29.94
C ASP A 175 -17.09 -12.68 28.69
N ASP A 176 -16.46 -12.59 27.50
CA ASP A 176 -17.05 -13.11 26.25
C ASP A 176 -17.26 -14.63 26.35
N LEU A 177 -16.30 -15.36 26.93
CA LEU A 177 -16.37 -16.80 27.13
C LEU A 177 -17.49 -17.19 28.13
N ALA A 178 -17.60 -16.45 29.24
CA ALA A 178 -18.65 -16.66 30.24
C ALA A 178 -20.06 -16.37 29.70
N SER A 179 -20.18 -15.40 28.80
CA SER A 179 -21.46 -15.02 28.17
C SER A 179 -22.01 -16.12 27.26
N VAL A 180 -21.15 -16.87 26.57
CA VAL A 180 -21.55 -18.01 25.72
C VAL A 180 -22.03 -19.21 26.56
N SER A 181 -21.45 -19.40 27.76
CA SER A 181 -21.83 -20.49 28.68
C SER A 181 -23.22 -20.35 29.28
N THR A 182 -23.89 -19.21 29.11
CA THR A 182 -25.19 -18.91 29.73
C THR A 182 -26.37 -19.01 28.75
N ILE A 183 -26.14 -19.38 27.49
CA ILE A 183 -27.21 -19.57 26.52
C ILE A 183 -27.89 -20.93 26.81
N PRO A 184 -29.16 -20.95 27.27
CA PRO A 184 -29.88 -22.21 27.45
C PRO A 184 -30.09 -22.85 26.07
N MET A 185 -29.71 -24.11 25.92
CA MET A 185 -30.11 -24.89 24.74
C MET A 185 -31.64 -24.96 24.73
N GLN A 186 -32.25 -24.38 23.70
CA GLN A 186 -33.70 -24.41 23.46
C GLN A 186 -34.01 -25.44 22.36
#